data_AF-A0A193GN62-F1
#
_entry.id   AF-A0A193GN62-F1
#
_cell.length_a   1.000
_cell.length_b   1.000
_cell.length_c   1.000
_cell.angle_alpha   90.00
_cell.angle_beta   90.00
_cell.angle_gamma   90.00
#
_symmetry.space_group_name_H-M   'P 1'
#
loop_
_entity.id
_entity.type
_entity.pdbx_description
1 polymer ?
#
loop_
_entity_poly.entity_id
_entity_poly.type
_entity_poly.pdbx_seq_one_letter_code
_entity_poly.pdbx_strand_id
1 'polypeptide(L)'
;MSRHDTLDAEPNDKGGVTVLSINGRKFVVGLRWQALKSSVNFMREARLFGKEHGMDIVVIREGLIIQGGFVSKKSGVTKEMYSAASVLTDVLGQSWLSVFQLAEDLFYLVAADKNAVIPDSDFIGTEARVRQRMMELNSMFEWSDDQIIAPESWSFAGTEKKLESLLTPQNAKKKHKLKQLTFGLSKREWLRIGGLVAVAGAVGVGAWTYYQMAARAERERIRQAQEAHRAELARLDAEQRRLIASTSLTRPWTLKPRSSQMLHLCQEAIYSLPISIGGWAFEKATCKPSMLDATYERKTGASNVDYLTEFSRVFPTGDVKTLINNDNTATFSLAMNMSPGGDELNQMRKNVRDVFVSHFQRIDLPFKVDAKESELIVPEFLPNGAPWPKNAAPPAPTWNTYAFVFESADIPSNILSGLPEDGIRVAIIEAQFKEESASFSWKTVGELYGLR
;
A
#
# COMPACT_ATOMS: atom_id res chain seq x y z
N MET A 1 70.27 67.91 15.69
CA MET A 1 69.03 67.31 16.23
C MET A 1 68.83 65.97 15.56
N SER A 2 69.39 64.91 16.15
CA SER A 2 69.23 63.52 15.69
C SER A 2 67.79 63.07 15.97
N ARG A 3 67.08 62.60 14.94
CA ARG A 3 65.84 61.84 15.12
C ARG A 3 66.23 60.44 15.60
N HIS A 4 65.84 60.11 16.83
CA HIS A 4 65.72 58.73 17.26
C HIS A 4 64.55 58.11 16.50
N ASP A 5 64.82 57.29 15.49
CA ASP A 5 63.83 56.37 14.94
C ASP A 5 63.65 55.24 15.96
N THR A 6 62.54 55.31 16.70
CA THR A 6 62.09 54.25 17.61
C THR A 6 61.67 53.03 16.79
N LEU A 7 62.22 51.87 17.12
CA LEU A 7 61.80 50.59 16.55
C LEU A 7 60.37 50.30 17.03
N ASP A 8 59.39 50.40 16.13
CA ASP A 8 58.01 50.01 16.42
C ASP A 8 57.92 48.49 16.62
N ALA A 9 57.99 48.06 17.88
CA ALA A 9 57.81 46.68 18.29
C ALA A 9 56.74 46.64 19.40
N GLU A 10 55.51 46.27 19.03
CA GLU A 10 54.44 46.03 20.01
C GLU A 10 54.66 44.66 20.70
N PRO A 11 54.67 44.57 22.05
CA PRO A 11 54.82 43.30 22.75
C PRO A 11 53.52 42.50 22.71
N ASN A 12 53.59 41.25 22.23
CA ASN A 12 52.54 40.26 22.45
C ASN A 12 53.02 39.25 23.49
N ASP A 13 52.34 39.21 24.64
CA ASP A 13 52.65 38.45 25.87
C ASP A 13 52.56 36.91 25.72
N LYS A 14 52.64 36.40 24.49
CA LYS A 14 52.62 34.95 24.17
C LYS A 14 53.64 34.61 23.08
N GLY A 15 54.94 34.82 23.34
CA GLY A 15 56.02 34.33 22.46
C GLY A 15 55.74 34.60 20.98
N GLY A 16 55.24 35.81 20.70
CA GLY A 16 54.53 36.14 19.48
C GLY A 16 55.50 36.50 18.37
N VAL A 17 55.31 35.87 17.22
CA VAL A 17 55.97 36.25 15.97
C VAL A 17 55.80 37.74 15.72
N THR A 18 56.90 38.47 15.51
CA THR A 18 56.90 39.93 15.34
C THR A 18 57.60 40.30 14.03
N VAL A 19 57.11 41.34 13.35
CA VAL A 19 57.68 41.85 12.10
C VAL A 19 58.34 43.20 12.33
N LEU A 20 59.67 43.22 12.34
CA LEU A 20 60.49 44.44 12.47
C LEU A 20 60.70 45.08 11.08
N SER A 21 60.52 46.40 11.00
CA SER A 21 60.81 47.17 9.78
C SER A 21 62.13 47.93 9.95
N ILE A 22 63.22 47.40 9.38
CA ILE A 22 64.59 47.92 9.55
C ILE A 22 65.19 48.17 8.17
N ASN A 23 65.77 49.36 7.94
CA ASN A 23 66.43 49.73 6.68
C ASN A 23 65.58 49.45 5.42
N GLY A 24 64.26 49.71 5.48
CA GLY A 24 63.33 49.50 4.37
C GLY A 24 62.96 48.04 4.08
N ARG A 25 63.33 47.08 4.96
CA ARG A 25 62.96 45.67 4.84
C ARG A 25 62.20 45.16 6.06
N LYS A 26 61.37 44.16 5.84
CA LYS A 26 60.58 43.47 6.87
C LYS A 26 61.28 42.19 7.31
N PHE A 27 61.66 42.12 8.58
CA PHE A 27 62.30 40.99 9.22
C PHE A 27 61.37 40.35 10.24
N VAL A 28 61.24 39.03 10.17
CA VAL A 28 60.40 38.23 11.06
C VAL A 28 61.27 37.64 12.15
N VAL A 29 60.87 37.90 13.38
CA VAL A 29 61.42 37.35 14.63
C VAL A 29 60.38 36.41 15.24
N GLY A 30 60.81 35.39 15.99
CA GLY A 30 59.88 34.45 16.63
C GLY A 30 59.60 33.20 15.79
N LEU A 31 60.51 32.81 14.88
CA LEU A 31 60.29 31.60 14.09
C LEU A 31 60.50 30.36 14.97
N ARG A 32 59.69 29.33 14.75
CA ARG A 32 59.90 28.03 15.42
C ARG A 32 61.00 27.26 14.69
N TRP A 33 62.20 27.22 15.28
CA TRP A 33 63.35 26.53 14.72
C TRP A 33 63.34 25.04 15.03
N GLN A 34 63.39 24.21 13.99
CA GLN A 34 63.39 22.75 14.10
C GLN A 34 64.46 22.16 13.18
N ALA A 35 65.29 21.26 13.72
CA ALA A 35 66.22 20.48 12.92
C ALA A 35 65.46 19.47 12.04
N LEU A 36 65.83 19.40 10.77
CA LEU A 36 65.27 18.47 9.79
C LEU A 36 66.20 17.26 9.67
N LYS A 37 65.63 16.06 9.73
CA LYS A 37 66.37 14.79 9.76
C LYS A 37 66.95 14.41 8.40
N SER A 38 66.29 14.79 7.29
CA SER A 38 66.72 14.39 5.95
C SER A 38 67.50 15.49 5.24
N SER A 39 68.74 15.21 4.81
CA SER A 39 69.53 16.15 3.99
C SER A 39 69.08 16.23 2.51
N VAL A 40 68.42 15.20 1.99
CA VAL A 40 67.98 15.13 0.58
C VAL A 40 66.50 15.51 0.43
N ASN A 41 65.66 15.11 1.37
CA ASN A 41 64.21 15.30 1.33
C ASN A 41 63.71 16.31 2.38
N PHE A 42 64.56 17.21 2.87
CA PHE A 42 64.20 18.20 3.91
C PHE A 42 62.94 19.00 3.56
N MET A 43 62.70 19.33 2.28
CA MET A 43 61.48 20.04 1.88
C MET A 43 60.21 19.20 2.04
N ARG A 44 60.28 17.87 1.89
CA ARG A 44 59.13 16.98 2.16
C ARG A 44 58.87 16.90 3.66
N GLU A 45 59.93 16.75 4.44
CA GLU A 45 59.86 16.74 5.90
C GLU A 45 59.30 18.06 6.44
N ALA A 46 59.79 19.20 5.94
CA ALA A 46 59.29 20.53 6.30
C ALA A 46 57.80 20.70 5.98
N ARG A 47 57.31 20.18 4.85
CA ARG A 47 55.87 20.21 4.52
C ARG A 47 55.03 19.36 5.47
N LEU A 48 55.52 18.19 5.85
CA LEU A 48 54.84 17.32 6.81
C LEU A 48 54.78 17.97 8.19
N PHE A 49 55.93 18.45 8.69
CA PHE A 49 56.03 19.14 9.96
C PHE A 49 55.13 20.38 10.00
N GLY A 50 55.15 21.20 8.95
CA GLY A 50 54.28 22.37 8.83
C GLY A 50 52.79 21.99 8.84
N LYS A 51 52.38 20.96 8.10
CA LYS A 51 50.98 20.49 8.09
C LYS A 51 50.54 20.01 9.47
N GLU A 52 51.36 19.23 10.16
CA GLU A 52 51.08 18.68 11.48
C GLU A 52 50.93 19.78 12.55
N HIS A 53 51.72 20.84 12.44
CA HIS A 53 51.76 21.91 13.44
C HIS A 53 51.01 23.19 13.01
N GLY A 54 50.22 23.14 11.93
CA GLY A 54 49.44 24.29 11.46
C GLY A 54 50.27 25.48 10.94
N MET A 55 51.50 25.23 10.51
CA MET A 55 52.43 26.22 9.98
C MET A 55 52.59 26.03 8.48
N ASP A 56 52.37 27.09 7.70
CA ASP A 56 52.34 27.03 6.24
C ASP A 56 53.38 27.94 5.56
N ILE A 57 54.26 28.56 6.34
CA ILE A 57 55.41 29.34 5.89
C ILE A 57 56.69 28.84 6.59
N VAL A 58 57.80 28.78 5.85
CA VAL A 58 59.09 28.29 6.34
C VAL A 58 60.27 29.09 5.75
N VAL A 59 61.35 29.28 6.51
CA VAL A 59 62.70 29.53 5.97
C VAL A 59 63.56 28.29 6.17
N ILE A 60 64.38 27.94 5.18
CA ILE A 60 65.32 26.83 5.29
C ILE A 60 66.72 27.39 5.47
N ARG A 61 67.40 26.97 6.53
CA ARG A 61 68.80 27.25 6.77
C ARG A 61 69.60 25.98 6.56
N GLU A 62 70.59 26.05 5.68
CA GLU A 62 71.52 24.98 5.37
C GLU A 62 72.87 25.34 6.00
N GLY A 63 73.16 24.74 7.15
CA GLY A 63 74.45 24.83 7.85
C GLY A 63 75.07 23.45 8.03
N LEU A 64 75.73 23.19 9.17
CA LEU A 64 76.14 21.83 9.54
C LEU A 64 74.94 20.89 9.77
N ILE A 65 73.82 21.46 10.23
CA ILE A 65 72.50 20.82 10.21
C ILE A 65 71.55 21.64 9.34
N ILE A 66 70.58 20.97 8.70
CA ILE A 66 69.49 21.66 8.00
C ILE A 66 68.39 21.95 9.01
N GLN A 67 67.99 23.22 9.11
CA GLN A 67 66.89 23.66 9.97
C GLN A 67 65.80 24.35 9.17
N GLY A 68 64.56 24.15 9.62
CA GLY A 68 63.42 24.96 9.20
C GLY A 68 63.02 25.92 10.31
N GLY A 69 62.90 27.21 9.98
CA GLY A 69 62.21 28.20 10.81
C GLY A 69 60.77 28.33 10.33
N PHE A 70 59.81 27.84 11.13
CA PHE A 70 58.41 27.71 10.73
C PHE A 70 57.51 28.79 11.35
N VAL A 71 56.47 29.17 10.61
CA VAL A 71 55.45 30.13 11.05
C VAL A 71 54.11 29.91 10.34
N SER A 72 53.02 30.31 10.99
CA SER A 72 51.70 30.35 10.37
C SER A 72 51.48 31.67 9.64
N LYS A 73 50.90 31.64 8.44
CA LYS A 73 50.45 32.86 7.73
C LYS A 73 49.44 33.68 8.53
N LYS A 74 48.73 33.05 9.49
CA LYS A 74 47.78 33.72 10.38
C LYS A 74 48.46 34.76 11.28
N SER A 75 49.79 34.67 11.45
CA SER A 75 50.59 35.60 12.24
C SER A 75 50.97 36.89 11.48
N GLY A 76 50.28 37.23 10.38
CA GLY A 76 50.59 38.43 9.57
C GLY A 76 51.86 38.32 8.72
N VAL A 77 52.50 37.15 8.70
CA VAL A 77 53.75 36.89 7.98
C VAL A 77 53.47 36.46 6.54
N THR A 78 54.30 36.94 5.59
CA THR A 78 54.21 36.57 4.17
C THR A 78 55.55 36.05 3.64
N LYS A 79 55.51 35.33 2.51
CA LYS A 79 56.70 34.85 1.79
C LYS A 79 57.64 35.96 1.30
N GLU A 80 57.22 37.23 1.36
CA GLU A 80 58.03 38.35 0.90
C GLU A 80 59.00 38.86 1.99
N MET A 81 58.80 38.45 3.24
CA MET A 81 59.57 38.87 4.41
C MET A 81 60.83 37.99 4.61
N TYR A 82 61.78 38.48 5.39
CA TYR A 82 63.04 37.79 5.71
C TYR A 82 63.05 37.30 7.16
N SER A 83 63.71 36.19 7.46
CA SER A 83 63.97 35.78 8.85
C SER A 83 65.12 36.60 9.45
N ALA A 84 64.89 37.25 10.60
CA ALA A 84 65.93 38.00 11.31
C ALA A 84 67.07 37.07 11.76
N ALA A 85 66.73 36.00 12.49
CA ALA A 85 67.69 35.00 12.96
C ALA A 85 68.50 34.40 11.79
N SER A 86 67.86 34.05 10.67
CA SER A 86 68.59 33.51 9.51
C SER A 86 69.59 34.48 8.90
N VAL A 87 69.34 35.79 8.97
CA VAL A 87 70.27 36.82 8.48
C VAL A 87 71.43 36.98 9.47
N LEU A 88 71.12 37.06 10.76
CA LEU A 88 72.13 37.25 11.81
C LEU A 88 73.13 36.10 11.86
N THR A 89 72.69 34.85 11.70
CA THR A 89 73.62 33.70 11.68
C THR A 89 74.54 33.70 10.46
N ASP A 90 74.20 34.46 9.40
CA ASP A 90 75.09 34.66 8.25
C ASP A 90 76.09 35.81 8.46
N VAL A 91 75.78 36.76 9.35
CA VAL A 91 76.59 37.96 9.61
C VAL A 91 77.53 37.76 10.80
N LEU A 92 77.08 37.09 11.86
CA LEU A 92 77.79 36.96 13.13
C LEU A 92 78.68 35.71 13.23
N GLY A 93 78.65 34.83 12.21
CA GLY A 93 79.46 33.61 12.18
C GLY A 93 78.77 32.39 12.79
N GLN A 94 79.57 31.42 13.25
CA GLN A 94 79.09 30.07 13.54
C GLN A 94 78.39 29.94 14.89
N SER A 95 78.98 30.48 15.96
CA SER A 95 78.43 30.40 17.31
C SER A 95 78.45 31.79 17.95
N TRP A 96 77.30 32.23 18.46
CA TRP A 96 77.10 33.54 19.09
C TRP A 96 75.83 33.58 19.93
N LEU A 97 75.83 34.42 20.96
CA LEU A 97 74.68 34.73 21.82
C LEU A 97 74.45 36.24 21.74
N SER A 98 73.27 36.67 21.31
CA SER A 98 72.98 38.10 21.18
C SER A 98 71.67 38.52 21.82
N VAL A 99 71.75 39.67 22.51
CA VAL A 99 70.63 40.44 23.00
C VAL A 99 70.74 41.85 22.44
N PHE A 100 69.69 42.29 21.74
CA PHE A 100 69.58 43.64 21.18
C PHE A 100 68.47 44.40 21.89
N GLN A 101 68.76 45.58 22.42
CA GLN A 101 67.72 46.47 22.93
C GLN A 101 66.94 47.08 21.76
N LEU A 102 65.62 46.92 21.74
CA LEU A 102 64.73 47.49 20.73
C LEU A 102 64.02 48.75 21.25
N ALA A 103 63.61 48.73 22.51
CA ALA A 103 63.00 49.85 23.25
C ALA A 103 63.37 49.75 24.75
N GLU A 104 62.86 50.66 25.59
CA GLU A 104 63.23 50.78 27.01
C GLU A 104 63.17 49.43 27.77
N ASP A 105 62.05 48.69 27.67
CA ASP A 105 61.87 47.35 28.26
C ASP A 105 61.56 46.28 27.21
N LEU A 106 62.21 46.36 26.03
CA LEU A 106 61.98 45.39 24.96
C LEU A 106 63.28 44.99 24.30
N PHE A 107 63.57 43.69 24.35
CA PHE A 107 64.83 43.12 23.92
C PHE A 107 64.59 41.94 22.97
N TYR A 108 65.41 41.85 21.94
CA TYR A 108 65.46 40.69 21.04
C TYR A 108 66.60 39.78 21.46
N LEU A 109 66.27 38.57 21.90
CA LEU A 109 67.25 37.50 22.07
C LEU A 109 67.29 36.66 20.80
N VAL A 110 68.48 36.25 20.40
CA VAL A 110 68.70 35.16 19.46
C VAL A 110 70.10 34.59 19.67
N ALA A 111 70.24 33.28 19.51
CA ALA A 111 71.52 32.61 19.61
C ALA A 111 71.66 31.54 18.53
N ALA A 112 72.90 31.31 18.11
CA ALA A 112 73.24 30.21 17.24
C ALA A 112 74.46 29.47 17.77
N ASP A 113 74.49 28.16 17.59
CA ASP A 113 75.69 27.33 17.78
C ASP A 113 75.93 26.52 16.51
N LYS A 114 77.18 26.46 16.04
CA LYS A 114 77.59 25.66 14.86
C LYS A 114 76.72 25.92 13.62
N ASN A 115 76.44 27.21 13.36
CA ASN A 115 75.57 27.73 12.29
C ASN A 115 74.08 27.37 12.41
N ALA A 116 73.64 26.79 13.52
CA ALA A 116 72.25 26.45 13.78
C ALA A 116 71.63 27.39 14.81
N VAL A 117 70.44 27.92 14.51
CA VAL A 117 69.71 28.74 15.48
C VAL A 117 69.24 27.83 16.61
N ILE A 118 69.52 28.24 17.85
CA ILE A 118 69.13 27.47 19.04
C ILE A 118 67.61 27.59 19.22
N PRO A 119 66.88 26.47 19.39
CA PRO A 119 65.45 26.52 19.66
C PRO A 119 65.10 27.41 20.86
N ASP A 120 63.98 28.12 20.75
CA ASP A 120 63.49 29.06 21.77
C ASP A 120 64.49 30.17 22.13
N SER A 121 65.48 30.44 21.26
CA SER A 121 66.34 31.62 21.38
C SER A 121 65.84 32.79 20.54
N ASP A 122 65.16 32.59 19.41
CA ASP A 122 64.69 33.65 18.51
C ASP A 122 63.36 34.27 19.00
N PHE A 123 63.40 35.23 19.93
CA PHE A 123 62.19 35.90 20.44
C PHE A 123 62.43 37.30 21.01
N ILE A 124 61.37 38.12 21.05
CA ILE A 124 61.35 39.43 21.69
C ILE A 124 60.63 39.33 23.05
N GLY A 125 61.15 39.99 24.08
CA GLY A 125 60.50 40.07 25.39
C GLY A 125 61.04 41.19 26.27
N THR A 126 60.47 41.29 27.47
CA THR A 126 60.91 42.19 28.55
C THR A 126 62.34 41.88 29.00
N GLU A 127 63.03 42.84 29.62
CA GLU A 127 64.38 42.65 30.18
C GLU A 127 64.47 41.38 31.04
N ALA A 128 63.56 41.20 31.99
CA ALA A 128 63.61 40.08 32.94
C ALA A 128 63.61 38.71 32.23
N ARG A 129 62.68 38.50 31.30
CA ARG A 129 62.56 37.26 30.51
C ARG A 129 63.77 37.01 29.63
N VAL A 130 64.24 38.04 28.94
CA VAL A 130 65.38 37.93 28.01
C VAL A 130 66.67 37.68 28.78
N ARG A 131 66.89 38.39 29.88
CA ARG A 131 68.06 38.22 30.73
C ARG A 131 68.11 36.84 31.38
N GLN A 132 67.00 36.33 31.88
CA GLN A 132 66.91 34.96 32.39
C GLN A 132 67.32 33.95 31.31
N ARG A 133 66.71 34.04 30.12
CA ARG A 133 67.00 33.12 29.02
C ARG A 133 68.45 33.25 28.51
N MET A 134 69.00 34.45 28.50
CA MET A 134 70.39 34.69 28.17
C MET A 134 71.33 33.98 29.15
N MET A 135 71.09 34.08 30.46
CA MET A 135 71.88 33.39 31.48
C MET A 135 71.80 31.86 31.34
N GLU A 136 70.60 31.32 31.06
CA GLU A 136 70.42 29.89 30.77
C GLU A 136 71.29 29.46 29.58
N LEU A 137 71.21 30.17 28.44
CA LEU A 137 72.00 29.86 27.26
C LEU A 137 73.50 30.03 27.49
N ASN A 138 73.91 31.03 28.27
CA ASN A 138 75.30 31.21 28.65
C ASN A 138 75.85 30.07 29.51
N SER A 139 75.00 29.43 30.33
CA SER A 139 75.38 28.28 31.14
C SER A 139 75.41 26.96 30.35
N MET A 140 74.62 26.85 29.27
CA MET A 140 74.44 25.62 28.50
C MET A 140 75.46 25.45 27.36
N PHE A 141 76.09 26.54 26.91
CA PHE A 141 76.98 26.57 25.77
C PHE A 141 78.26 27.34 26.13
N GLU A 142 79.36 27.00 25.46
CA GLU A 142 80.63 27.71 25.60
C GLU A 142 80.70 28.85 24.60
N TRP A 143 80.88 30.07 25.10
CA TRP A 143 80.99 31.29 24.29
C TRP A 143 82.32 31.99 24.60
N SER A 144 82.96 32.56 23.58
CA SER A 144 84.05 33.52 23.76
C SER A 144 83.48 34.94 23.92
N ASP A 145 84.20 35.84 24.57
CA ASP A 145 83.72 37.22 24.81
C ASP A 145 83.34 37.96 23.52
N ASP A 146 84.02 37.69 22.40
CA ASP A 146 83.72 38.28 21.08
C ASP A 146 82.47 37.69 20.39
N GLN A 147 81.96 36.57 20.90
CA GLN A 147 80.74 35.89 20.44
C GLN A 147 79.47 36.34 21.18
N ILE A 148 79.63 37.15 22.24
CA ILE A 148 78.50 37.67 23.01
C ILE A 148 78.23 39.13 22.63
N ILE A 149 76.98 39.42 22.32
CA ILE A 149 76.47 40.77 22.09
C ILE A 149 75.38 41.03 23.11
N ALA A 150 75.54 42.04 23.94
CA ALA A 150 74.57 42.43 24.95
C ALA A 150 74.66 43.95 25.19
N PRO A 151 73.60 44.57 25.75
CA PRO A 151 73.67 45.97 26.21
C PRO A 151 74.78 46.15 27.25
N GLU A 152 75.58 47.21 27.14
CA GLU A 152 76.64 47.51 28.11
C GLU A 152 76.10 47.66 29.54
N SER A 153 74.86 48.12 29.69
CA SER A 153 74.17 48.28 30.98
C SER A 153 73.98 46.97 31.76
N TRP A 154 74.08 45.81 31.10
CA TRP A 154 73.88 44.52 31.74
C TRP A 154 75.15 43.95 32.40
N SER A 155 76.29 44.63 32.24
CA SER A 155 77.60 44.21 32.77
C SER A 155 77.93 42.74 32.47
N PHE A 156 77.55 42.29 31.28
CA PHE A 156 77.76 40.93 30.79
C PHE A 156 78.97 40.94 29.83
N ALA A 157 79.76 39.86 29.80
CA ALA A 157 80.88 39.74 28.86
C ALA A 157 80.36 39.87 27.43
N GLY A 158 80.91 40.77 26.61
CA GLY A 158 80.44 41.00 25.24
C GLY A 158 80.69 42.40 24.69
N THR A 159 80.31 42.61 23.44
CA THR A 159 80.34 43.93 22.77
C THR A 159 78.93 44.37 22.39
N GLU A 160 78.54 45.59 22.71
CA GLU A 160 77.23 46.12 22.28
C GLU A 160 77.24 46.43 20.78
N LYS A 161 76.22 45.93 20.06
CA LYS A 161 76.00 46.22 18.64
C LYS A 161 74.54 46.55 18.38
N LYS A 162 74.29 47.53 17.52
CA LYS A 162 72.94 47.89 17.08
C LYS A 162 72.41 46.92 16.03
N LEU A 163 71.16 46.47 16.20
CA LEU A 163 70.53 45.48 15.32
C LEU A 163 70.45 45.98 13.86
N GLU A 164 70.24 47.28 13.67
CA GLU A 164 70.13 47.96 12.37
C GLU A 164 71.44 47.95 11.59
N SER A 165 72.58 47.86 12.28
CA SER A 165 73.89 47.76 11.63
C SER A 165 74.14 46.36 11.05
N LEU A 166 73.48 45.33 11.60
CA LEU A 166 73.58 43.94 11.16
C LEU A 166 72.49 43.58 10.13
N LEU A 167 71.27 44.06 10.33
CA LEU A 167 70.12 43.81 9.45
C LEU A 167 70.04 44.84 8.30
N THR A 168 71.01 44.78 7.39
CA THR A 168 71.06 45.64 6.21
C THR A 168 70.45 44.97 4.96
N PRO A 169 70.04 45.75 3.94
CA PRO A 169 69.58 45.20 2.66
C PRO A 169 70.60 44.29 1.96
N GLN A 170 71.90 44.54 2.17
CA GLN A 170 72.99 43.75 1.59
C GLN A 170 73.10 42.37 2.27
N ASN A 171 72.85 42.30 3.58
CA ASN A 171 72.90 41.06 4.36
C ASN A 171 71.63 40.20 4.17
N ALA A 172 70.49 40.80 3.82
CA ALA A 172 69.23 40.10 3.58
C ALA A 172 69.17 39.44 2.17
N LYS A 173 69.76 38.24 2.04
CA LYS A 173 69.80 37.46 0.79
C LYS A 173 68.53 36.64 0.53
N LYS A 174 68.33 36.18 -0.70
CA LYS A 174 67.17 35.34 -1.11
C LYS A 174 67.01 34.07 -0.26
N LYS A 175 68.11 33.50 0.24
CA LYS A 175 68.08 32.31 1.11
C LYS A 175 67.45 32.58 2.50
N HIS A 176 67.43 33.84 2.96
CA HIS A 176 66.80 34.23 4.23
C HIS A 176 65.30 34.53 4.08
N LYS A 177 64.77 34.48 2.85
CA LYS A 177 63.39 34.83 2.53
C LYS A 177 62.45 33.66 2.82
N LEU A 178 61.29 33.96 3.41
CA LEU A 178 60.29 32.97 3.75
C LEU A 178 59.66 32.32 2.49
N LYS A 179 59.23 31.06 2.60
CA LYS A 179 58.63 30.25 1.53
C LYS A 179 57.32 29.62 2.00
N GLN A 180 56.32 29.52 1.12
CA GLN A 180 55.07 28.82 1.44
C GLN A 180 55.21 27.30 1.26
N LEU A 181 54.59 26.53 2.16
CA LEU A 181 54.65 25.05 2.17
C LEU A 181 53.58 24.37 1.30
N THR A 182 52.45 25.02 1.00
CA THR A 182 51.33 24.42 0.25
C THR A 182 50.80 25.31 -0.89
N PHE A 183 50.51 24.69 -2.06
CA PHE A 183 49.73 25.24 -3.17
C PHE A 183 48.55 24.26 -3.42
N GLY A 184 47.31 24.75 -3.59
CA GLY A 184 46.08 23.91 -3.74
C GLY A 184 45.96 23.13 -5.06
N LEU A 185 44.93 22.25 -5.17
CA LEU A 185 44.66 21.33 -6.29
C LEU A 185 44.47 22.02 -7.66
N SER A 186 44.80 21.35 -8.77
CA SER A 186 44.87 21.96 -10.11
C SER A 186 43.58 21.82 -10.95
N LYS A 187 43.35 22.78 -11.87
CA LYS A 187 42.16 22.86 -12.75
C LYS A 187 41.87 21.60 -13.59
N ARG A 188 42.88 20.77 -13.87
CA ARG A 188 42.73 19.54 -14.67
C ARG A 188 42.07 18.39 -13.90
N GLU A 189 42.18 18.39 -12.58
CA GLU A 189 41.55 17.37 -11.72
C GLU A 189 40.05 17.62 -11.59
N TRP A 190 39.63 18.89 -11.56
CA TRP A 190 38.22 19.29 -11.55
C TRP A 190 37.46 18.87 -12.82
N LEU A 191 38.09 18.95 -14.00
CA LEU A 191 37.45 18.56 -15.26
C LEU A 191 37.19 17.05 -15.37
N ARG A 192 38.08 16.21 -14.81
CA ARG A 192 37.92 14.75 -14.85
C ARG A 192 36.76 14.27 -13.98
N ILE A 193 36.60 14.89 -12.80
CA ILE A 193 35.49 14.58 -11.89
C ILE A 193 34.15 14.97 -12.52
N GLY A 194 34.09 16.14 -13.18
CA GLY A 194 32.87 16.58 -13.88
C GLY A 194 32.42 15.63 -15.00
N GLY A 195 33.36 15.12 -15.81
CA GLY A 195 33.04 14.18 -16.89
C GLY A 195 32.46 12.84 -16.40
N LEU A 196 32.99 12.31 -15.29
CA LEU A 196 32.55 11.02 -14.74
C LEU A 196 31.11 11.08 -14.18
N VAL A 197 30.76 12.19 -13.52
CA VAL A 197 29.41 12.41 -12.98
C VAL A 197 28.38 12.54 -14.11
N ALA A 198 28.71 13.23 -15.20
CA ALA A 198 27.81 13.40 -16.33
C ALA A 198 27.47 12.07 -17.02
N VAL A 199 28.46 11.20 -17.21
CA VAL A 199 28.26 9.85 -17.79
C VAL A 199 27.39 8.99 -16.88
N ALA A 200 27.67 8.97 -15.57
CA ALA A 200 26.86 8.23 -14.61
C ALA A 200 25.39 8.72 -14.60
N GLY A 201 25.18 10.04 -14.68
CA GLY A 201 23.84 10.63 -14.79
C GLY A 201 23.09 10.18 -16.05
N ALA A 202 23.75 10.19 -17.21
CA ALA A 202 23.14 9.77 -18.47
C ALA A 202 22.76 8.28 -18.47
N VAL A 203 23.60 7.41 -17.91
CA VAL A 203 23.30 5.97 -17.74
C VAL A 203 22.12 5.77 -16.79
N GLY A 204 22.08 6.52 -15.68
CA GLY A 204 20.96 6.47 -14.72
C GLY A 204 19.62 6.84 -15.36
N VAL A 205 19.57 7.91 -16.14
CA VAL A 205 18.36 8.34 -16.87
C VAL A 205 17.96 7.31 -17.94
N GLY A 206 18.93 6.76 -18.69
CA GLY A 206 18.67 5.71 -19.67
C GLY A 206 18.07 4.45 -19.05
N ALA A 207 18.63 3.97 -17.95
CA ALA A 207 18.11 2.81 -17.22
C ALA A 207 16.71 3.08 -16.64
N TRP A 208 16.47 4.27 -16.08
CA TRP A 208 15.17 4.64 -15.52
C TRP A 208 14.07 4.73 -16.60
N THR A 209 14.37 5.34 -17.74
CA THR A 209 13.41 5.46 -18.87
C THR A 209 13.10 4.09 -19.48
N TYR A 210 14.10 3.22 -19.66
CA TYR A 210 13.90 1.84 -20.10
C TYR A 210 13.00 1.06 -19.13
N TYR A 211 13.27 1.14 -17.82
CA TYR A 211 12.45 0.47 -16.80
C TYR A 211 10.99 0.97 -16.81
N GLN A 212 10.78 2.28 -16.92
CA GLN A 212 9.44 2.87 -17.04
C GLN A 212 8.70 2.38 -18.28
N MET A 213 9.36 2.29 -19.44
CA MET A 213 8.74 1.77 -20.67
C MET A 213 8.36 0.29 -20.54
N ALA A 214 9.25 -0.54 -20.01
CA ALA A 214 8.99 -1.96 -19.77
C ALA A 214 7.82 -2.15 -18.77
N ALA A 215 7.79 -1.38 -17.68
CA ALA A 215 6.73 -1.43 -16.70
C ALA A 215 5.36 -0.98 -17.27
N ARG A 216 5.34 0.01 -18.18
CA ARG A 216 4.11 0.42 -18.87
C ARG A 216 3.59 -0.66 -19.82
N ALA A 217 4.48 -1.27 -20.60
CA ALA A 217 4.11 -2.35 -21.51
C ALA A 217 3.50 -3.54 -20.76
N GLU A 218 4.06 -3.90 -19.60
CA GLU A 218 3.53 -5.00 -18.79
C GLU A 218 2.16 -4.67 -18.16
N ARG A 219 2.00 -3.45 -17.64
CA ARG A 219 0.70 -3.00 -17.10
C ARG A 219 -0.39 -3.02 -18.16
N GLU A 220 -0.06 -2.61 -19.39
CA GLU A 220 -1.00 -2.61 -20.49
C GLU A 220 -1.39 -4.04 -20.91
N ARG A 221 -0.44 -4.98 -20.94
CA ARG A 221 -0.73 -6.40 -21.19
C ARG A 221 -1.66 -7.00 -20.13
N ILE A 222 -1.38 -6.73 -18.86
CA ILE A 222 -2.23 -7.20 -17.75
C ILE A 222 -3.64 -6.60 -17.88
N ARG A 223 -3.73 -5.31 -18.20
CA ARG A 223 -5.01 -4.64 -18.41
C ARG A 223 -5.79 -5.24 -19.58
N GLN A 224 -5.15 -5.45 -20.73
CA GLN A 224 -5.77 -6.07 -21.90
C GLN A 224 -6.21 -7.50 -21.62
N ALA A 225 -5.40 -8.30 -20.91
CA ALA A 225 -5.78 -9.65 -20.49
C ALA A 225 -6.99 -9.63 -19.54
N GLN A 226 -7.04 -8.69 -18.60
CA GLN A 226 -8.17 -8.51 -17.69
C GLN A 226 -9.44 -8.06 -18.43
N GLU A 227 -9.32 -7.12 -19.38
CA GLU A 227 -10.43 -6.65 -20.20
C GLU A 227 -10.96 -7.76 -21.11
N ALA A 228 -10.07 -8.53 -21.75
CA ALA A 228 -10.44 -9.70 -22.55
C ALA A 228 -11.15 -10.78 -21.70
N HIS A 229 -10.63 -11.07 -20.51
CA HIS A 229 -11.26 -12.02 -19.59
C HIS A 229 -12.65 -11.54 -19.14
N ARG A 230 -12.80 -10.25 -18.81
CA ARG A 230 -14.10 -9.66 -18.45
C ARG A 230 -15.08 -9.68 -19.62
N ALA A 231 -14.61 -9.39 -20.84
CA ALA A 231 -15.43 -9.43 -22.04
C ALA A 231 -15.92 -10.86 -22.35
N GLU A 232 -15.07 -11.86 -22.13
CA GLU A 232 -15.45 -13.27 -22.30
C GLU A 232 -16.48 -13.71 -21.26
N LEU A 233 -16.26 -13.38 -19.98
CA LEU A 233 -17.27 -13.65 -18.94
C LEU A 233 -18.61 -12.96 -19.24
N ALA A 234 -18.58 -11.71 -19.71
CA ALA A 234 -19.79 -10.99 -20.10
C ALA A 234 -20.49 -11.63 -21.31
N ARG A 235 -19.74 -12.20 -22.26
CA ARG A 235 -20.30 -12.97 -23.38
C ARG A 235 -20.99 -14.25 -22.90
N LEU A 236 -20.31 -15.04 -22.07
CA LEU A 236 -20.87 -16.27 -21.52
C LEU A 236 -22.12 -15.99 -20.68
N ASP A 237 -22.09 -14.93 -19.86
CA ASP A 237 -23.26 -14.49 -19.09
C ASP A 237 -24.43 -14.07 -19.99
N ALA A 238 -24.14 -13.34 -21.07
CA ALA A 238 -25.18 -12.91 -22.03
C ALA A 238 -25.77 -14.11 -22.79
N GLU A 239 -24.95 -15.07 -23.20
CA GLU A 239 -25.41 -16.31 -23.83
C GLU A 239 -26.26 -17.14 -22.88
N GLN A 240 -25.82 -17.31 -21.63
CA GLN A 240 -26.57 -18.01 -20.60
C GLN A 240 -27.93 -17.33 -20.33
N ARG A 241 -27.96 -15.99 -20.21
CA ARG A 241 -29.22 -15.24 -20.05
C ARG A 241 -30.15 -15.43 -21.24
N ARG A 242 -29.62 -15.47 -22.46
CA ARG A 242 -30.41 -15.72 -23.68
C ARG A 242 -31.02 -17.13 -23.65
N LEU A 243 -30.25 -18.13 -23.24
CA LEU A 243 -30.74 -19.51 -23.10
C LEU A 243 -31.82 -19.63 -22.02
N ILE A 244 -31.63 -18.99 -20.86
CA ILE A 244 -32.64 -18.90 -19.80
C ILE A 244 -33.92 -18.24 -20.33
N ALA A 245 -33.79 -17.12 -21.05
CA ALA A 245 -34.92 -16.40 -21.60
C ALA A 245 -35.66 -17.17 -22.71
N SER A 246 -34.95 -17.98 -23.51
CA SER A 246 -35.54 -18.82 -24.55
C SER A 246 -36.01 -20.18 -24.06
N THR A 247 -35.81 -20.49 -22.78
CA THR A 247 -36.27 -21.77 -22.20
C THR A 247 -37.80 -21.74 -22.07
N SER A 248 -38.45 -22.72 -22.68
CA SER A 248 -39.89 -22.93 -22.51
C SER A 248 -40.14 -23.42 -21.08
N LEU A 249 -40.66 -22.53 -20.24
CA LEU A 249 -41.01 -22.85 -18.85
C LEU A 249 -42.24 -23.76 -18.85
N THR A 250 -42.17 -24.88 -18.13
CA THR A 250 -43.33 -25.75 -17.95
C THR A 250 -44.37 -25.00 -17.12
N ARG A 251 -45.51 -24.75 -17.74
CA ARG A 251 -46.61 -23.99 -17.14
C ARG A 251 -47.46 -24.93 -16.29
N PRO A 252 -47.82 -24.58 -15.04
CA PRO A 252 -48.50 -25.52 -14.14
C PRO A 252 -49.79 -26.13 -14.70
N TRP A 253 -50.59 -25.37 -15.47
CA TRP A 253 -51.84 -25.84 -16.05
C TRP A 253 -51.67 -26.91 -17.13
N THR A 254 -50.48 -27.04 -17.73
CA THR A 254 -50.24 -28.04 -18.79
C THR A 254 -50.17 -29.45 -18.24
N LEU A 255 -49.94 -29.58 -16.93
CA LEU A 255 -49.89 -30.84 -16.20
C LEU A 255 -51.22 -31.17 -15.52
N LYS A 256 -52.17 -30.23 -15.50
CA LYS A 256 -53.49 -30.40 -14.91
C LYS A 256 -54.50 -30.83 -15.97
N PRO A 257 -55.49 -31.67 -15.63
CA PRO A 257 -56.56 -31.99 -16.56
C PRO A 257 -57.38 -30.74 -16.89
N ARG A 258 -58.10 -30.84 -17.99
CA ARG A 258 -59.10 -29.86 -18.38
C ARG A 258 -60.21 -29.76 -17.33
N SER A 259 -60.76 -28.57 -17.11
CA SER A 259 -61.81 -28.37 -16.11
C SER A 259 -63.07 -29.16 -16.47
N SER A 260 -63.44 -29.23 -17.75
CA SER A 260 -64.55 -30.04 -18.26
C SER A 260 -64.36 -31.52 -17.95
N GLN A 261 -63.16 -32.06 -18.19
CA GLN A 261 -62.82 -33.45 -17.89
C GLN A 261 -62.86 -33.72 -16.37
N MET A 262 -62.28 -32.83 -15.56
CA MET A 262 -62.30 -32.92 -14.09
C MET A 262 -63.74 -32.93 -13.56
N LEU A 263 -64.58 -31.99 -14.01
CA LEU A 263 -65.97 -31.87 -13.59
C LEU A 263 -66.77 -33.12 -13.97
N HIS A 264 -66.62 -33.61 -15.21
CA HIS A 264 -67.37 -34.76 -15.71
C HIS A 264 -66.99 -36.05 -14.99
N LEU A 265 -65.68 -36.36 -14.92
CA LEU A 265 -65.21 -37.61 -14.31
C LEU A 265 -65.43 -37.65 -12.80
N CYS A 266 -65.28 -36.51 -12.10
CA CYS A 266 -65.60 -36.46 -10.67
C CYS A 266 -67.09 -36.63 -10.40
N GLN A 267 -67.95 -36.01 -11.22
CA GLN A 267 -69.40 -36.17 -11.11
C GLN A 267 -69.80 -37.64 -11.28
N GLU A 268 -69.32 -38.30 -12.35
CA GLU A 268 -69.61 -39.70 -12.62
C GLU A 268 -69.11 -40.61 -11.48
N ALA A 269 -67.87 -40.40 -11.04
CA ALA A 269 -67.27 -41.23 -9.99
C ALA A 269 -67.98 -41.05 -8.64
N ILE A 270 -68.32 -39.83 -8.23
CA ILE A 270 -69.05 -39.57 -6.99
C ILE A 270 -70.47 -40.16 -7.05
N TYR A 271 -71.17 -40.02 -8.16
CA TYR A 271 -72.52 -40.58 -8.31
C TYR A 271 -72.56 -42.10 -8.44
N SER A 272 -71.43 -42.75 -8.73
CA SER A 272 -71.32 -44.21 -8.69
C SER A 272 -71.22 -44.77 -7.26
N LEU A 273 -70.95 -43.92 -6.25
CA LEU A 273 -70.83 -44.34 -4.86
C LEU A 273 -72.22 -44.57 -4.22
N PRO A 274 -72.44 -45.70 -3.51
CA PRO A 274 -73.68 -45.92 -2.77
C PRO A 274 -73.87 -44.89 -1.64
N ILE A 275 -75.10 -44.43 -1.41
CA ILE A 275 -75.40 -43.54 -0.27
C ILE A 275 -75.25 -44.26 1.09
N SER A 276 -75.27 -45.59 1.11
CA SER A 276 -74.98 -46.41 2.29
C SER A 276 -74.35 -47.75 1.93
N ILE A 277 -73.39 -48.20 2.74
CA ILE A 277 -72.71 -49.51 2.62
C ILE A 277 -72.85 -50.23 3.97
N GLY A 278 -73.58 -51.34 4.02
CA GLY A 278 -73.72 -52.13 5.26
C GLY A 278 -74.23 -51.34 6.48
N GLY A 279 -75.07 -50.32 6.26
CA GLY A 279 -75.59 -49.42 7.29
C GLY A 279 -74.67 -48.25 7.67
N TRP A 280 -73.52 -48.11 7.00
CA TRP A 280 -72.67 -46.92 7.11
C TRP A 280 -73.10 -45.94 6.04
N ALA A 281 -73.41 -44.71 6.43
CA ALA A 281 -73.90 -43.69 5.51
C ALA A 281 -72.74 -42.94 4.86
N PHE A 282 -72.91 -42.54 3.61
CA PHE A 282 -71.98 -41.67 2.92
C PHE A 282 -71.87 -40.34 3.68
N GLU A 283 -70.65 -39.97 4.06
CA GLU A 283 -70.38 -38.71 4.73
C GLU A 283 -69.86 -37.68 3.71
N LYS A 284 -68.75 -38.01 3.05
CA LYS A 284 -68.07 -37.13 2.10
C LYS A 284 -67.27 -37.90 1.05
N ALA A 285 -67.08 -37.27 -0.10
CA ALA A 285 -66.10 -37.69 -1.10
C ALA A 285 -65.28 -36.50 -1.59
N THR A 286 -63.96 -36.70 -1.73
CA THR A 286 -63.02 -35.71 -2.27
C THR A 286 -62.41 -36.25 -3.55
N CYS A 287 -62.75 -35.66 -4.68
CA CYS A 287 -62.24 -36.02 -5.99
C CYS A 287 -61.05 -35.13 -6.38
N LYS A 288 -59.95 -35.78 -6.78
CA LYS A 288 -58.72 -35.20 -7.32
C LYS A 288 -58.40 -35.86 -8.67
N PRO A 289 -57.49 -35.29 -9.48
CA PRO A 289 -57.14 -35.87 -10.79
C PRO A 289 -56.67 -37.34 -10.74
N SER A 290 -56.02 -37.76 -9.65
CA SER A 290 -55.43 -39.10 -9.50
C SER A 290 -56.23 -40.04 -8.61
N MET A 291 -57.19 -39.54 -7.83
CA MET A 291 -57.90 -40.36 -6.85
C MET A 291 -59.24 -39.75 -6.40
N LEU A 292 -60.18 -40.61 -6.02
CA LEU A 292 -61.40 -40.25 -5.31
C LEU A 292 -61.35 -40.85 -3.90
N ASP A 293 -61.28 -40.00 -2.89
CA ASP A 293 -61.31 -40.41 -1.48
C ASP A 293 -62.75 -40.35 -0.97
N ALA A 294 -63.29 -41.47 -0.50
CA ALA A 294 -64.65 -41.54 0.06
C ALA A 294 -64.60 -41.87 1.55
N THR A 295 -65.50 -41.27 2.32
CA THR A 295 -65.66 -41.48 3.76
C THR A 295 -67.11 -41.81 4.08
N TYR A 296 -67.30 -42.84 4.90
CA TYR A 296 -68.60 -43.29 5.39
C TYR A 296 -68.61 -43.28 6.92
N GLU A 297 -69.72 -42.89 7.51
CA GLU A 297 -69.92 -42.84 8.96
C GLU A 297 -70.85 -43.97 9.41
N ARG A 298 -70.48 -44.67 10.48
CA ARG A 298 -71.30 -45.75 11.04
C ARG A 298 -72.58 -45.18 11.67
N LYS A 299 -73.75 -45.65 11.23
CA LYS A 299 -75.04 -45.31 11.86
C LYS A 299 -75.46 -46.34 12.91
N THR A 300 -76.38 -45.94 13.79
CA THR A 300 -76.93 -46.81 14.84
C THR A 300 -77.48 -48.10 14.25
N GLY A 301 -77.05 -49.25 14.79
CA GLY A 301 -77.46 -50.58 14.33
C GLY A 301 -76.56 -51.21 13.26
N ALA A 302 -75.64 -50.47 12.64
CA ALA A 302 -74.67 -51.02 11.69
C ALA A 302 -73.50 -51.74 12.39
N SER A 303 -72.85 -52.71 11.76
CA SER A 303 -71.65 -53.38 12.29
C SER A 303 -70.47 -53.28 11.32
N ASN A 304 -69.25 -53.50 11.83
CA ASN A 304 -68.05 -53.55 10.97
C ASN A 304 -68.11 -54.75 10.00
N VAL A 305 -68.72 -55.87 10.42
CA VAL A 305 -68.82 -57.08 9.62
C VAL A 305 -69.78 -56.88 8.44
N ASP A 306 -70.93 -56.24 8.69
CA ASP A 306 -71.90 -55.91 7.64
C ASP A 306 -71.31 -54.94 6.62
N TYR A 307 -70.56 -53.93 7.10
CA TYR A 307 -69.83 -53.00 6.23
C TYR A 307 -68.85 -53.72 5.31
N LEU A 308 -67.94 -54.53 5.86
CA LEU A 308 -66.91 -55.21 5.07
C LEU A 308 -67.51 -56.21 4.08
N THR A 309 -68.59 -56.89 4.47
CA THR A 309 -69.33 -57.82 3.61
C THR A 309 -69.96 -57.08 2.43
N GLU A 310 -70.66 -55.98 2.68
CA GLU A 310 -71.31 -55.21 1.63
C GLU A 310 -70.30 -54.43 0.76
N PHE A 311 -69.26 -53.88 1.38
CA PHE A 311 -68.15 -53.23 0.68
C PHE A 311 -67.52 -54.16 -0.37
N SER A 312 -67.34 -55.45 -0.02
CA SER A 312 -66.79 -56.45 -0.93
C SER A 312 -67.74 -56.81 -2.09
N ARG A 313 -69.05 -56.55 -1.96
CA ARG A 313 -70.02 -56.68 -3.05
C ARG A 313 -70.02 -55.47 -3.97
N VAL A 314 -69.90 -54.27 -3.40
CA VAL A 314 -69.80 -53.01 -4.15
C VAL A 314 -68.49 -52.95 -4.94
N PHE A 315 -67.38 -53.43 -4.37
CA PHE A 315 -66.06 -53.44 -4.99
C PHE A 315 -65.48 -54.86 -5.10
N PRO A 316 -65.99 -55.70 -6.02
CA PRO A 316 -65.71 -57.14 -6.07
C PRO A 316 -64.31 -57.49 -6.59
N THR A 317 -63.62 -56.59 -7.30
CA THR A 317 -62.30 -56.89 -7.89
C THR A 317 -61.18 -56.93 -6.85
N GLY A 318 -61.42 -56.42 -5.63
CA GLY A 318 -60.44 -56.41 -4.54
C GLY A 318 -59.33 -55.35 -4.70
N ASP A 319 -59.35 -54.58 -5.79
CA ASP A 319 -58.37 -53.51 -6.05
C ASP A 319 -58.56 -52.30 -5.12
N VAL A 320 -59.76 -52.17 -4.55
CA VAL A 320 -60.13 -51.10 -3.61
C VAL A 320 -60.12 -51.67 -2.20
N LYS A 321 -59.34 -51.04 -1.31
CA LYS A 321 -59.28 -51.40 0.11
C LYS A 321 -59.91 -50.31 0.94
N THR A 322 -60.68 -50.72 1.94
CA THR A 322 -61.24 -49.82 2.96
C THR A 322 -60.48 -49.95 4.28
N LEU A 323 -60.34 -48.83 4.97
CA LEU A 323 -59.84 -48.73 6.34
C LEU A 323 -61.00 -48.32 7.24
N ILE A 324 -61.20 -49.01 8.36
CA ILE A 324 -62.13 -48.59 9.42
C ILE A 324 -61.30 -47.87 10.49
N ASN A 325 -61.69 -46.65 10.79
CA ASN A 325 -61.02 -45.75 11.72
C ASN A 325 -61.63 -45.84 13.13
N ASN A 326 -60.87 -45.37 14.13
CA ASN A 326 -61.29 -45.40 15.53
C ASN A 326 -62.41 -44.41 15.88
N ASP A 327 -62.72 -43.47 14.98
CA ASP A 327 -63.77 -42.46 15.11
C ASP A 327 -65.11 -42.92 14.51
N ASN A 328 -65.28 -44.22 14.26
CA ASN A 328 -66.44 -44.80 13.58
C ASN A 328 -66.64 -44.32 12.13
N THR A 329 -65.56 -43.89 11.47
CA THR A 329 -65.56 -43.65 10.01
C THR A 329 -64.85 -44.77 9.27
N ALA A 330 -65.21 -44.97 8.00
CA ALA A 330 -64.53 -45.87 7.09
C ALA A 330 -64.13 -45.10 5.84
N THR A 331 -62.88 -45.28 5.39
CA THR A 331 -62.30 -44.55 4.28
C THR A 331 -61.73 -45.49 3.23
N PHE A 332 -61.93 -45.18 1.96
CA PHE A 332 -61.28 -45.85 0.84
C PHE A 332 -60.97 -44.87 -0.28
N SER A 333 -60.04 -45.25 -1.16
CA SER A 333 -59.63 -44.44 -2.31
C SER A 333 -59.80 -45.23 -3.60
N LEU A 334 -60.45 -44.63 -4.60
CA LEU A 334 -60.49 -45.14 -5.98
C LEU A 334 -59.41 -44.44 -6.79
N ALA A 335 -58.64 -45.19 -7.58
CA ALA A 335 -57.68 -44.59 -8.50
C ALA A 335 -58.43 -43.90 -9.66
N MET A 336 -58.06 -42.65 -9.93
CA MET A 336 -58.56 -41.88 -11.07
C MET A 336 -57.41 -41.65 -12.05
N ASN A 337 -57.71 -41.57 -13.34
CA ASN A 337 -56.72 -41.24 -14.35
C ASN A 337 -57.27 -40.15 -15.28
N MET A 338 -56.84 -38.92 -15.05
CA MET A 338 -57.18 -37.78 -15.89
C MET A 338 -55.94 -37.29 -16.61
N SER A 339 -55.97 -37.33 -17.94
CA SER A 339 -54.84 -36.88 -18.76
C SER A 339 -54.63 -35.37 -18.67
N PRO A 340 -53.39 -34.87 -18.78
CA PRO A 340 -53.14 -33.44 -18.82
C PRO A 340 -53.85 -32.76 -20.00
N GLY A 341 -54.41 -31.57 -19.74
CA GLY A 341 -55.18 -30.81 -20.73
C GLY A 341 -54.36 -30.13 -21.82
N GLY A 342 -53.04 -30.11 -21.67
CA GLY A 342 -52.12 -29.46 -22.60
C GLY A 342 -52.02 -27.95 -22.40
N ASP A 343 -51.37 -27.29 -23.35
CA ASP A 343 -51.07 -25.86 -23.30
C ASP A 343 -52.05 -25.02 -24.13
N GLU A 344 -52.74 -24.11 -23.46
CA GLU A 344 -53.78 -23.23 -24.00
C GLU A 344 -53.36 -21.74 -23.97
N LEU A 345 -52.07 -21.43 -23.81
CA LEU A 345 -51.60 -20.05 -23.61
C LEU A 345 -52.14 -19.05 -24.65
N ASN A 346 -52.18 -19.44 -25.92
CA ASN A 346 -52.68 -18.57 -27.01
C ASN A 346 -54.20 -18.33 -26.97
N GLN A 347 -54.93 -19.13 -26.19
CA GLN A 347 -56.39 -19.05 -26.01
C GLN A 347 -56.76 -18.38 -24.67
N MET A 348 -55.81 -18.27 -23.75
CA MET A 348 -56.02 -17.65 -22.44
C MET A 348 -56.29 -16.15 -22.54
N ARG A 349 -57.23 -15.69 -21.71
CA ARG A 349 -57.64 -14.30 -21.65
C ARG A 349 -56.86 -13.55 -20.58
N LYS A 350 -56.56 -12.27 -20.82
CA LYS A 350 -56.00 -11.37 -19.79
C LYS A 350 -56.97 -11.14 -18.64
N ASN A 351 -58.27 -11.08 -18.95
CA ASN A 351 -59.34 -10.79 -18.01
C ASN A 351 -60.04 -12.05 -17.45
N VAL A 352 -59.36 -13.21 -17.39
CA VAL A 352 -59.96 -14.46 -16.91
C VAL A 352 -60.59 -14.31 -15.53
N ARG A 353 -59.94 -13.56 -14.62
CA ARG A 353 -60.46 -13.27 -13.29
C ARG A 353 -61.76 -12.48 -13.35
N ASP A 354 -61.82 -11.45 -14.17
CA ASP A 354 -62.99 -10.57 -14.23
C ASP A 354 -64.18 -11.29 -14.87
N VAL A 355 -63.93 -12.17 -15.86
CA VAL A 355 -64.95 -13.06 -16.44
C VAL A 355 -65.48 -14.02 -15.39
N PHE A 356 -64.59 -14.65 -14.61
CA PHE A 356 -64.97 -15.55 -13.51
C PHE A 356 -65.79 -14.83 -12.44
N VAL A 357 -65.29 -13.69 -11.94
CA VAL A 357 -65.98 -12.85 -10.94
C VAL A 357 -67.37 -12.43 -11.43
N SER A 358 -67.46 -11.94 -12.68
CA SER A 358 -68.73 -11.49 -13.26
C SER A 358 -69.74 -12.64 -13.39
N HIS A 359 -69.28 -13.85 -13.70
CA HIS A 359 -70.14 -15.03 -13.77
C HIS A 359 -70.76 -15.37 -12.42
N PHE A 360 -69.95 -15.40 -11.35
CA PHE A 360 -70.45 -15.68 -9.99
C PHE A 360 -71.34 -14.57 -9.44
N GLN A 361 -71.04 -13.31 -9.75
CA GLN A 361 -71.91 -12.18 -9.45
C GLN A 361 -73.27 -12.29 -10.15
N ARG A 362 -73.30 -12.76 -11.41
CA ARG A 362 -74.54 -12.94 -12.18
C ARG A 362 -75.45 -14.01 -11.59
N ILE A 363 -74.89 -15.10 -11.07
CA ILE A 363 -75.66 -16.21 -10.48
C ILE A 363 -75.88 -16.03 -8.97
N ASP A 364 -75.43 -14.91 -8.40
CA ASP A 364 -75.54 -14.57 -6.97
C ASP A 364 -75.03 -15.67 -6.02
N LEU A 365 -73.88 -16.27 -6.35
CA LEU A 365 -73.26 -17.33 -5.57
C LEU A 365 -72.00 -16.81 -4.85
N PRO A 366 -71.87 -16.95 -3.52
CA PRO A 366 -70.66 -16.58 -2.78
C PRO A 366 -69.44 -17.38 -3.24
N PHE A 367 -68.30 -16.69 -3.38
CA PHE A 367 -67.02 -17.28 -3.77
C PHE A 367 -65.86 -16.48 -3.18
N LYS A 368 -64.67 -17.07 -3.18
CA LYS A 368 -63.41 -16.38 -2.89
C LYS A 368 -62.46 -16.57 -4.06
N VAL A 369 -61.81 -15.48 -4.49
CA VAL A 369 -60.76 -15.47 -5.52
C VAL A 369 -59.65 -14.55 -5.05
N ASP A 370 -58.50 -15.13 -4.72
CA ASP A 370 -57.34 -14.42 -4.19
C ASP A 370 -56.14 -14.56 -5.14
N ALA A 371 -55.32 -13.51 -5.24
CA ALA A 371 -54.09 -13.55 -6.01
C ALA A 371 -53.11 -14.56 -5.36
N LYS A 372 -52.54 -15.43 -6.19
CA LYS A 372 -51.53 -16.42 -5.79
C LYS A 372 -50.25 -16.13 -6.56
N GLU A 373 -49.10 -16.35 -5.94
CA GLU A 373 -47.82 -16.28 -6.64
C GLU A 373 -47.80 -17.27 -7.82
N SER A 374 -47.45 -16.76 -9.00
CA SER A 374 -47.38 -17.58 -10.22
C SER A 374 -46.15 -18.48 -10.16
N GLU A 375 -46.37 -19.75 -9.84
CA GLU A 375 -45.31 -20.76 -9.78
C GLU A 375 -44.78 -21.10 -11.18
N LEU A 376 -43.46 -21.22 -11.28
CA LEU A 376 -42.75 -21.66 -12.48
C LEU A 376 -42.05 -22.98 -12.19
N ILE A 377 -42.32 -23.98 -13.03
CA ILE A 377 -41.57 -25.23 -12.98
C ILE A 377 -40.31 -25.01 -13.81
N VAL A 378 -39.19 -24.83 -13.11
CA VAL A 378 -37.87 -24.64 -13.71
C VAL A 378 -37.35 -25.99 -14.18
N PRO A 379 -36.96 -26.15 -15.45
CA PRO A 379 -36.37 -27.40 -15.92
C PRO A 379 -34.99 -27.60 -15.30
N GLU A 380 -34.62 -28.87 -15.07
CA GLU A 380 -33.31 -29.23 -14.52
C GLU A 380 -32.16 -28.85 -15.46
N PHE A 381 -32.42 -28.86 -16.77
CA PHE A 381 -31.45 -28.55 -17.83
C PHE A 381 -31.96 -27.45 -18.77
N LEU A 382 -31.04 -26.61 -19.23
CA LEU A 382 -31.23 -25.65 -20.31
C LEU A 382 -31.34 -26.37 -21.68
N PRO A 383 -31.85 -25.70 -22.73
CA PRO A 383 -32.01 -26.31 -24.06
C PRO A 383 -30.73 -26.88 -24.68
N ASN A 384 -29.55 -26.41 -24.24
CA ASN A 384 -28.25 -26.91 -24.67
C ASN A 384 -27.72 -28.08 -23.81
N GLY A 385 -28.51 -28.60 -22.87
CA GLY A 385 -28.14 -29.70 -21.98
C GLY A 385 -27.32 -29.30 -20.75
N ALA A 386 -26.99 -28.01 -20.58
CA ALA A 386 -26.32 -27.54 -19.37
C ALA A 386 -27.31 -27.52 -18.18
N PRO A 387 -26.87 -27.82 -16.95
CA PRO A 387 -27.75 -27.73 -15.78
C PRO A 387 -28.21 -26.30 -15.53
N TRP A 388 -29.40 -26.13 -14.95
CA TRP A 388 -29.89 -24.81 -14.57
C TRP A 388 -28.94 -24.14 -13.56
N PRO A 389 -28.55 -22.86 -13.75
CA PRO A 389 -27.62 -22.21 -12.83
C PRO A 389 -28.24 -22.00 -11.44
N LYS A 390 -27.54 -22.48 -10.39
CA LYS A 390 -28.02 -22.44 -8.99
C LYS A 390 -28.42 -21.05 -8.48
N ASN A 391 -27.82 -19.99 -9.03
CA ASN A 391 -28.02 -18.60 -8.60
C ASN A 391 -28.79 -17.76 -9.63
N ALA A 392 -29.31 -18.36 -10.70
CA ALA A 392 -30.10 -17.65 -11.69
C ALA A 392 -31.58 -17.71 -11.33
N ALA A 393 -32.18 -16.55 -11.06
CA ALA A 393 -33.62 -16.44 -10.90
C ALA A 393 -34.31 -16.86 -12.21
N PRO A 394 -35.40 -17.63 -12.15
CA PRO A 394 -36.20 -17.94 -13.32
C PRO A 394 -36.79 -16.67 -13.94
N PRO A 395 -37.06 -16.68 -15.26
CA PRO A 395 -37.76 -15.58 -15.91
C PRO A 395 -39.08 -15.32 -15.19
N ALA A 396 -39.54 -14.08 -15.12
CA ALA A 396 -40.83 -13.79 -14.52
C ALA A 396 -41.97 -14.50 -15.30
N PRO A 397 -42.97 -15.08 -14.61
CA PRO A 397 -44.13 -15.68 -15.26
C PRO A 397 -44.84 -14.66 -16.15
N THR A 398 -45.26 -15.10 -17.34
CA THR A 398 -46.03 -14.28 -18.30
C THR A 398 -47.54 -14.29 -18.00
N TRP A 399 -47.94 -14.87 -16.87
CA TRP A 399 -49.32 -14.99 -16.42
C TRP A 399 -49.48 -14.61 -14.94
N ASN A 400 -50.71 -14.29 -14.56
CA ASN A 400 -51.16 -14.17 -13.19
C ASN A 400 -51.94 -15.42 -12.78
N THR A 401 -51.69 -15.90 -11.57
CA THR A 401 -52.43 -17.01 -10.96
C THR A 401 -53.36 -16.48 -9.88
N TYR A 402 -54.59 -17.01 -9.83
CA TYR A 402 -55.54 -16.73 -8.76
C TYR A 402 -56.07 -18.06 -8.22
N ALA A 403 -56.12 -18.22 -6.90
CA ALA A 403 -56.77 -19.36 -6.27
C ALA A 403 -58.25 -19.04 -6.06
N PHE A 404 -59.14 -19.98 -6.38
CA PHE A 404 -60.56 -19.82 -6.14
C PHE A 404 -61.13 -20.96 -5.31
N VAL A 405 -62.15 -20.62 -4.52
CA VAL A 405 -63.00 -21.57 -3.80
C VAL A 405 -64.43 -21.07 -3.77
N PHE A 406 -65.38 -21.98 -3.99
CA PHE A 406 -66.80 -21.72 -3.79
C PHE A 406 -67.50 -22.96 -3.23
N GLU A 407 -68.64 -22.73 -2.61
CA GLU A 407 -69.53 -23.77 -2.11
C GLU A 407 -70.89 -23.62 -2.80
N SER A 408 -71.53 -24.73 -3.16
CA SER A 408 -72.80 -24.74 -3.87
C SER A 408 -73.69 -25.91 -3.44
N ALA A 409 -75.01 -25.70 -3.49
CA ALA A 409 -75.98 -26.80 -3.36
C ALA A 409 -76.15 -27.58 -4.68
N ASP A 410 -75.91 -26.91 -5.82
CA ASP A 410 -75.92 -27.54 -7.13
C ASP A 410 -74.53 -28.08 -7.51
N ILE A 411 -74.49 -29.01 -8.45
CA ILE A 411 -73.26 -29.66 -8.88
C ILE A 411 -72.31 -28.66 -9.57
N PRO A 412 -70.98 -28.75 -9.36
CA PRO A 412 -70.04 -27.76 -9.88
C PRO A 412 -70.05 -27.60 -11.41
N SER A 413 -70.43 -28.64 -12.16
CA SER A 413 -70.56 -28.59 -13.62
C SER A 413 -71.66 -27.62 -14.07
N ASN A 414 -72.77 -27.53 -13.33
CA ASN A 414 -73.82 -26.54 -13.58
C ASN A 414 -73.37 -25.13 -13.20
N ILE A 415 -72.72 -24.99 -12.04
CA ILE A 415 -72.22 -23.68 -11.56
C ILE A 415 -71.21 -23.08 -12.53
N LEU A 416 -70.30 -23.88 -13.08
CA LEU A 416 -69.26 -23.39 -14.00
C LEU A 416 -69.71 -23.37 -15.47
N SER A 417 -70.96 -23.74 -15.76
CA SER A 417 -71.48 -23.79 -17.12
C SER A 417 -71.45 -22.41 -17.80
N GLY A 418 -70.96 -22.36 -19.04
CA GLY A 418 -70.87 -21.14 -19.83
C GLY A 418 -69.62 -20.27 -19.55
N LEU A 419 -68.75 -20.66 -18.62
CA LEU A 419 -67.42 -20.07 -18.50
C LEU A 419 -66.48 -20.64 -19.58
N PRO A 420 -65.57 -19.82 -20.14
CA PRO A 420 -64.50 -20.34 -20.99
C PRO A 420 -63.59 -21.25 -20.17
N GLU A 421 -63.25 -22.41 -20.73
CA GLU A 421 -62.39 -23.38 -20.05
C GLU A 421 -60.92 -22.93 -19.98
N ASP A 422 -60.49 -22.13 -20.95
CA ASP A 422 -59.12 -21.66 -21.07
C ASP A 422 -58.70 -20.83 -19.85
N GLY A 423 -57.65 -21.29 -19.18
CA GLY A 423 -57.15 -20.65 -17.97
C GLY A 423 -57.90 -21.02 -16.69
N ILE A 424 -58.96 -21.83 -16.74
CA ILE A 424 -59.62 -22.35 -15.53
C ILE A 424 -59.15 -23.79 -15.30
N ARG A 425 -58.68 -24.10 -14.10
CA ARG A 425 -58.31 -25.46 -13.68
C ARG A 425 -58.92 -25.79 -12.32
N VAL A 426 -59.89 -26.69 -12.32
CA VAL A 426 -60.42 -27.30 -11.09
C VAL A 426 -59.39 -28.32 -10.55
N ALA A 427 -59.07 -28.22 -9.26
CA ALA A 427 -58.10 -29.09 -8.60
C ALA A 427 -58.76 -30.10 -7.66
N ILE A 428 -59.83 -29.69 -6.97
CA ILE A 428 -60.53 -30.51 -5.99
C ILE A 428 -62.03 -30.27 -6.11
N ILE A 429 -62.81 -31.34 -6.12
CA ILE A 429 -64.27 -31.32 -5.94
C ILE A 429 -64.59 -32.16 -4.71
N GLU A 430 -65.12 -31.53 -3.69
CA GLU A 430 -65.59 -32.20 -2.47
C GLU A 430 -67.12 -32.20 -2.47
N ALA A 431 -67.70 -33.37 -2.22
CA ALA A 431 -69.13 -33.58 -2.08
C ALA A 431 -69.42 -34.08 -0.67
N GLN A 432 -70.34 -33.44 0.03
CA GLN A 432 -70.82 -33.86 1.33
C GLN A 432 -72.32 -34.12 1.24
N PHE A 433 -72.79 -35.26 1.73
CA PHE A 433 -74.21 -35.58 1.71
C PHE A 433 -74.88 -35.06 2.98
N LYS A 434 -75.96 -34.30 2.83
CA LYS A 434 -76.77 -33.81 3.95
C LYS A 434 -78.01 -34.69 4.08
N GLU A 435 -78.02 -35.55 5.09
CA GLU A 435 -79.12 -36.49 5.34
C GLU A 435 -80.46 -35.78 5.55
N GLU A 436 -80.47 -34.64 6.25
CA GLU A 436 -81.68 -33.87 6.58
C GLU A 436 -82.44 -33.36 5.35
N SER A 437 -81.71 -32.96 4.30
CA SER A 437 -82.26 -32.40 3.06
C SER A 437 -82.18 -33.36 1.88
N ALA A 438 -81.69 -34.59 2.09
CA ALA A 438 -81.42 -35.58 1.06
C ALA A 438 -80.68 -35.00 -0.17
N SER A 439 -79.73 -34.10 0.07
CA SER A 439 -79.06 -33.34 -0.99
C SER A 439 -77.55 -33.27 -0.76
N PHE A 440 -76.78 -33.10 -1.83
CA PHE A 440 -75.35 -32.84 -1.73
C PHE A 440 -75.07 -31.35 -1.51
N SER A 441 -74.04 -31.05 -0.73
CA SER A 441 -73.33 -29.78 -0.77
C SER A 441 -71.96 -30.00 -1.37
N TRP A 442 -71.56 -29.10 -2.26
CA TRP A 442 -70.34 -29.19 -3.02
C TRP A 442 -69.39 -28.07 -2.63
N LYS A 443 -68.10 -28.39 -2.58
CA LYS A 443 -67.03 -27.41 -2.45
C LYS A 443 -66.04 -27.63 -3.56
N THR A 444 -65.77 -26.58 -4.33
CA THR A 444 -64.88 -26.65 -5.48
C THR A 444 -63.70 -25.74 -5.25
N VAL A 445 -62.49 -26.28 -5.45
CA VAL A 445 -61.23 -25.54 -5.34
C VAL A 445 -60.49 -25.63 -6.65
N GLY A 446 -59.92 -24.53 -7.10
CA GLY A 446 -59.14 -24.50 -8.32
C GLY A 446 -58.29 -23.25 -8.45
N GLU A 447 -57.70 -23.10 -9.63
CA GLU A 447 -56.85 -21.98 -9.99
C GLU A 447 -57.29 -21.38 -11.32
N LEU A 448 -57.17 -20.05 -11.43
CA LEU A 448 -57.32 -19.28 -12.65
C LEU A 448 -55.95 -18.81 -13.13
N TYR A 449 -55.70 -18.89 -14.43
CA TYR A 449 -54.48 -18.46 -15.10
C TYR A 449 -54.84 -17.48 -16.20
N GLY A 450 -54.37 -16.25 -16.08
CA GLY A 450 -54.62 -15.17 -17.05
C GLY A 450 -53.32 -14.57 -17.55
N LEU A 451 -53.25 -14.23 -18.83
CA LEU A 451 -52.08 -13.57 -19.41
C LEU A 451 -51.84 -12.20 -18.75
N ARG A 452 -50.57 -11.83 -18.55
CA ARG A 452 -50.17 -10.47 -18.13
C ARG A 452 -50.31 -9.47 -19.26
#